data_AF-A0A7W9LDE2-F1
#
_entry.id   AF-A0A7W9LDE2-F1
#
_cell.length_a   1.000
_cell.length_b   1.000
_cell.length_c   1.000
_cell.angle_alpha   90.00
_cell.angle_beta   90.00
_cell.angle_gamma   90.00
#
_symmetry.space_group_name_H-M   'P 1'
#
loop_
_entity.id
_entity.type
_entity.pdbx_description
1 polymer ?
#
loop_
_entity_poly.entity_id
_entity_poly.type
_entity_poly.pdbx_seq_one_letter_code
_entity_poly.pdbx_strand_id
1 'polypeptide(L)'
;MAGKRWLTALVLPALGPVLAAAYAGVNLAAIEAAVKAQIAGPEWAGGRLAADGMTAVGRDSWWLVLATAVVVGILGVVYAVIGVLLRRGGRGRTPLLVLSGVLIVPYALAVLVALVNPAKALAGLYRAPDFAGGLPGWQPATVLLLVAAGLAQAAGVAMAAAQGRRALSARA
;
A
#
# COMPACT_ATOMS: atom_id res chain seq x y z
N MET A 1 -18.20 27.97 -2.90
CA MET A 1 -18.15 26.51 -3.16
C MET A 1 -16.85 26.01 -3.83
N ALA A 2 -15.96 26.88 -4.32
CA ALA A 2 -14.70 26.47 -4.96
C ALA A 2 -13.68 25.81 -4.01
N GLY A 3 -13.63 26.21 -2.73
CA GLY A 3 -12.66 25.69 -1.75
C GLY A 3 -12.83 24.20 -1.40
N LYS A 4 -14.07 23.69 -1.28
CA LYS A 4 -14.32 22.27 -0.94
C LYS A 4 -13.84 21.31 -2.04
N ARG A 5 -13.95 21.69 -3.32
CA ARG A 5 -13.51 20.88 -4.48
C ARG A 5 -12.00 20.80 -4.63
N TRP A 6 -11.27 21.81 -4.15
CA TRP A 6 -9.82 21.83 -4.18
C TRP A 6 -9.24 20.89 -3.12
N LEU A 7 -9.80 20.94 -1.91
CA LEU A 7 -9.45 20.05 -0.79
C LEU A 7 -9.68 18.57 -1.13
N THR A 8 -10.87 18.17 -1.60
CA THR A 8 -11.13 16.75 -1.95
C THR A 8 -10.16 16.23 -2.99
N ALA A 9 -9.79 17.08 -3.95
CA ALA A 9 -8.92 16.69 -5.04
C ALA A 9 -7.42 16.66 -4.69
N LEU A 10 -7.02 17.16 -3.53
CA LEU A 10 -5.67 16.99 -2.97
C LEU A 10 -5.64 15.87 -1.93
N VAL A 11 -6.72 15.72 -1.17
CA VAL A 11 -6.87 14.68 -0.15
C VAL A 11 -6.93 13.29 -0.79
N LEU A 12 -7.77 13.07 -1.81
CA LEU A 12 -7.90 11.73 -2.43
C LEU A 12 -6.58 11.17 -2.97
N PRO A 13 -5.74 11.95 -3.70
CA PRO A 13 -4.44 11.44 -4.15
C PRO A 13 -3.44 11.22 -3.02
N ALA A 14 -3.44 12.09 -2.00
CA ALA A 14 -2.55 11.98 -0.85
C ALA A 14 -2.89 10.78 0.06
N LEU A 15 -4.12 10.28 0.01
CA LEU A 15 -4.51 9.07 0.75
C LEU A 15 -3.71 7.84 0.33
N GLY A 16 -3.23 7.75 -0.92
CA GLY A 16 -2.50 6.56 -1.37
C GLY A 16 -1.24 6.27 -0.55
N PRO A 17 -0.27 7.21 -0.49
CA PRO A 17 0.92 7.07 0.34
C PRO A 17 0.61 6.92 1.84
N VAL A 18 -0.40 7.66 2.34
CA VAL A 18 -0.80 7.60 3.76
C VAL A 18 -1.31 6.21 4.12
N LEU A 19 -2.18 5.63 3.28
CA LEU A 19 -2.73 4.29 3.50
C LEU A 19 -1.67 3.19 3.31
N ALA A 20 -0.69 3.39 2.43
CA ALA A 20 0.46 2.49 2.30
C ALA A 20 1.34 2.51 3.57
N ALA A 21 1.58 3.69 4.15
CA ALA A 21 2.28 3.82 5.42
C ALA A 21 1.49 3.20 6.57
N ALA A 22 0.17 3.41 6.61
CA ALA A 22 -0.71 2.77 7.59
C ALA A 22 -0.68 1.24 7.47
N TYR A 23 -0.71 0.71 6.25
CA TYR A 23 -0.55 -0.73 5.98
C TYR A 23 0.76 -1.26 6.55
N ALA A 24 1.89 -0.57 6.33
CA ALA A 24 3.19 -0.96 6.89
C ALA A 24 3.16 -0.93 8.42
N GLY A 25 2.70 0.15 9.03
CA GLY A 25 2.70 0.30 10.49
C GLY A 25 1.82 -0.74 11.19
N VAL A 26 0.63 -1.00 10.66
CA VAL A 26 -0.29 -2.00 11.22
C VAL A 26 0.27 -3.42 11.07
N ASN A 27 0.93 -3.73 9.95
CA ASN A 27 1.56 -5.04 9.76
C ASN A 27 2.84 -5.21 10.59
N LEU A 28 3.60 -4.13 10.85
CA LEU A 28 4.75 -4.19 11.77
C LEU A 28 4.30 -4.64 13.16
N ALA A 29 3.24 -4.02 13.70
CA ALA A 29 2.68 -4.40 15.00
C ALA A 29 2.17 -5.85 15.02
N ALA A 30 1.56 -6.32 13.93
CA ALA A 30 1.13 -7.72 13.80
C ALA A 30 2.33 -8.69 13.79
N ILE A 31 3.39 -8.36 13.07
CA ILE A 31 4.61 -9.16 13.00
C ILE A 31 5.32 -9.20 14.35
N GLU A 32 5.41 -8.06 15.06
CA GLU A 32 6.00 -8.02 16.41
C GLU A 32 5.20 -8.89 17.40
N ALA A 33 3.86 -8.88 17.32
CA ALA A 33 3.02 -9.76 18.12
C ALA A 33 3.29 -11.24 17.80
N ALA A 34 3.41 -11.59 16.52
CA ALA A 34 3.74 -12.94 16.07
C ALA A 34 5.15 -13.39 16.49
N VAL A 35 6.14 -12.49 16.44
CA VAL A 35 7.50 -12.74 16.94
C VAL A 35 7.46 -13.03 18.44
N LYS A 36 6.73 -12.23 19.22
CA LYS A 36 6.58 -12.45 20.67
C LYS A 36 5.92 -13.80 20.98
N ALA A 37 4.86 -14.14 20.25
CA ALA A 37 4.21 -15.43 20.39
C ALA A 37 5.15 -16.59 20.03
N GLN A 38 5.93 -16.45 18.96
CA GLN A 38 6.93 -17.45 18.58
C GLN A 38 7.97 -17.66 19.68
N ILE A 39 8.52 -16.58 20.26
CA ILE A 39 9.55 -16.67 21.30
C ILE A 39 9.00 -17.26 22.61
N ALA A 40 7.73 -17.00 22.93
CA ALA A 40 7.06 -17.56 24.09
C ALA A 40 6.53 -18.99 23.87
N GLY A 41 6.58 -19.48 22.62
CA GLY A 41 6.05 -20.77 22.22
C GLY A 41 6.87 -21.96 22.75
N PRO A 42 6.23 -23.11 22.99
CA PRO A 42 6.92 -24.30 23.51
C PRO A 42 7.93 -24.89 22.51
N GLU A 43 7.76 -24.63 21.21
CA GLU A 43 8.70 -25.10 20.18
C GLU A 43 9.91 -24.17 20.03
N TRP A 44 9.96 -23.05 20.77
CA TRP A 44 11.08 -22.11 20.69
C TRP A 44 12.33 -22.65 21.39
N ALA A 45 13.22 -23.24 20.59
CA ALA A 45 14.49 -23.79 21.06
C ALA A 45 15.59 -22.73 21.34
N GLY A 46 15.22 -21.47 21.64
CA GLY A 46 16.20 -20.40 21.88
C GLY A 46 16.97 -19.98 20.61
N GLY A 47 16.29 -19.96 19.46
CA GLY A 47 16.87 -19.60 18.18
C GLY A 47 17.54 -18.21 18.15
N ARG A 48 18.38 -17.97 17.14
CA ARG A 48 19.06 -16.68 16.99
C ARG A 48 18.05 -15.56 16.75
N LEU A 49 18.11 -14.55 17.62
CA LEU A 49 17.45 -13.28 17.42
C LEU A 49 18.41 -12.30 16.75
N ALA A 50 17.85 -11.46 15.90
CA ALA A 50 18.58 -10.33 15.37
C ALA A 50 18.74 -9.21 16.42
N ALA A 51 19.59 -8.22 16.11
CA ALA A 51 19.83 -7.06 16.98
C ALA A 51 18.57 -6.21 17.28
N ASP A 52 17.56 -6.29 16.41
CA ASP A 52 16.24 -5.66 16.57
C ASP A 52 15.25 -6.53 17.37
N GLY A 53 15.66 -7.70 17.86
CA GLY A 53 14.83 -8.63 18.60
C GLY A 53 13.90 -9.49 17.73
N MET A 54 13.97 -9.38 16.39
CA MET A 54 13.15 -10.19 15.49
C MET A 54 13.75 -11.58 15.25
N THR A 55 12.87 -12.56 15.05
CA THR A 55 13.24 -13.86 14.45
C THR A 55 13.50 -13.69 12.95
N ALA A 56 14.16 -14.68 12.32
CA ALA A 56 14.40 -14.66 10.87
C ALA A 56 13.09 -14.53 10.06
N VAL A 57 12.05 -15.30 10.44
CA VAL A 57 10.72 -15.22 9.80
C VAL A 57 10.05 -13.87 10.01
N GLY A 58 10.18 -13.26 11.19
CA GLY A 58 9.65 -11.92 11.47
C GLY A 58 10.32 -10.85 10.61
N ARG A 59 11.65 -10.91 10.48
CA ARG A 59 12.42 -9.98 9.65
C ARG A 59 12.08 -10.09 8.16
N ASP A 60 12.02 -11.30 7.63
CA ASP A 60 11.70 -11.52 6.20
C ASP A 60 10.26 -11.08 5.89
N SER A 61 9.33 -11.36 6.82
CA SER A 61 7.95 -10.90 6.72
C SER A 61 7.88 -9.38 6.72
N TRP A 62 8.65 -8.72 7.60
CA TRP A 62 8.71 -7.27 7.66
C TRP A 62 9.26 -6.67 6.38
N TRP A 63 10.34 -7.22 5.84
CA TRP A 63 10.92 -6.75 4.58
C TRP A 63 9.95 -6.86 3.41
N LEU A 64 9.20 -7.96 3.30
CA LEU A 64 8.18 -8.11 2.25
C LEU A 64 7.03 -7.11 2.40
N VAL A 65 6.53 -6.93 3.62
CA VAL A 65 5.48 -5.93 3.93
C VAL A 65 5.97 -4.53 3.60
N LEU A 66 7.19 -4.18 4.03
CA LEU A 66 7.79 -2.88 3.80
C LEU A 66 8.02 -2.63 2.30
N ALA A 67 8.58 -3.60 1.58
CA ALA A 67 8.78 -3.49 0.13
C ALA A 67 7.45 -3.26 -0.59
N THR A 68 6.40 -4.01 -0.22
CA THR A 68 5.05 -3.84 -0.77
C THR A 68 4.51 -2.44 -0.50
N ALA A 69 4.62 -1.97 0.74
CA ALA A 69 4.17 -0.64 1.14
C ALA A 69 4.93 0.48 0.41
N VAL A 70 6.25 0.33 0.24
CA VAL A 70 7.09 1.29 -0.47
C VAL A 70 6.71 1.34 -1.95
N VAL A 71 6.56 0.19 -2.61
CA VAL A 71 6.13 0.14 -4.02
C VAL A 71 4.77 0.82 -4.19
N VAL A 72 3.78 0.45 -3.38
CA VAL A 72 2.44 1.07 -3.43
C VAL A 72 2.49 2.56 -3.10
N GLY A 73 3.29 2.96 -2.11
CA GLY A 73 3.46 4.35 -1.73
C GLY A 73 4.08 5.20 -2.84
N ILE A 74 5.14 4.71 -3.49
CA ILE A 74 5.79 5.37 -4.63
C ILE A 74 4.82 5.50 -5.80
N LEU A 75 4.16 4.40 -6.20
CA LEU A 75 3.13 4.43 -7.24
C LEU A 75 2.04 5.42 -6.88
N GLY A 76 1.69 5.48 -5.59
CA GLY A 76 0.72 6.41 -5.09
C GLY A 76 1.12 7.88 -5.28
N VAL A 77 2.36 8.23 -4.98
CA VAL A 77 2.90 9.58 -5.26
C VAL A 77 2.86 9.87 -6.75
N VAL A 78 3.25 8.92 -7.60
CA VAL A 78 3.22 9.10 -9.06
C VAL A 78 1.81 9.37 -9.58
N TYR A 79 0.80 8.61 -9.12
CA TYR A 79 -0.60 8.86 -9.47
C TYR A 79 -1.09 10.23 -9.01
N ALA A 80 -0.65 10.69 -7.83
CA ALA A 80 -0.97 12.03 -7.36
C ALA A 80 -0.40 13.12 -8.26
N VAL A 81 0.87 12.98 -8.67
CA VAL A 81 1.53 13.89 -9.62
C VAL A 81 0.80 13.89 -10.97
N ILE A 82 0.47 12.71 -11.51
CA ILE A 82 -0.31 12.58 -12.76
C ILE A 82 -1.65 13.31 -12.63
N GLY A 83 -2.36 13.13 -11.52
CA GLY A 83 -3.62 13.82 -11.24
C GLY A 83 -3.46 15.34 -11.26
N VAL A 84 -2.41 15.89 -10.62
CA VAL A 84 -2.12 17.33 -10.65
C VAL A 84 -1.81 17.83 -12.07
N LEU A 85 -1.00 17.09 -12.83
CA LEU A 85 -0.63 17.47 -14.20
C LEU A 85 -1.83 17.45 -15.15
N LEU A 86 -2.70 16.44 -15.06
CA LEU A 86 -3.91 16.34 -15.88
C LEU A 86 -4.88 17.51 -15.68
N ARG A 87 -4.84 18.19 -14.52
CA ARG A 87 -5.68 19.36 -14.22
C ARG A 87 -5.19 20.62 -14.93
N ARG A 88 -3.89 20.73 -15.22
CA ARG A 88 -3.30 21.93 -15.83
C ARG A 88 -3.69 22.12 -17.30
N GLY A 89 -4.33 21.13 -17.94
CA GLY A 89 -4.95 21.27 -19.27
C GLY A 89 -3.97 21.44 -20.45
N GLY A 90 -2.67 21.17 -20.29
CA GLY A 90 -1.67 21.35 -21.35
C GLY A 90 -1.61 20.22 -22.40
N ARG A 91 -0.80 20.42 -23.45
CA ARG A 91 -0.36 19.36 -24.38
C ARG A 91 0.37 18.26 -23.59
N GLY A 92 0.02 16.99 -23.78
CA GLY A 92 0.65 15.84 -23.08
C GLY A 92 -0.27 14.98 -22.20
N ARG A 93 -1.60 15.05 -22.36
CA ARG A 93 -2.54 14.24 -21.54
C ARG A 93 -2.57 12.76 -21.92
N THR A 94 -2.48 12.45 -23.21
CA THR A 94 -2.46 11.07 -23.72
C THR A 94 -1.32 10.24 -23.12
N PRO A 95 -0.05 10.68 -23.12
CA PRO A 95 1.02 9.90 -22.50
C PRO A 95 0.84 9.75 -20.99
N LEU A 96 0.28 10.74 -20.29
CA LEU A 96 -0.04 10.62 -18.85
C LEU A 96 -1.12 9.56 -18.58
N LEU A 97 -2.13 9.45 -19.44
CA LEU A 97 -3.18 8.42 -19.33
C LEU A 97 -2.62 7.03 -19.63
N VAL A 98 -1.79 6.89 -20.67
CA VAL A 98 -1.13 5.62 -20.99
C VAL A 98 -0.23 5.17 -19.84
N LEU A 99 0.60 6.08 -19.33
CA LEU A 99 1.45 5.82 -18.16
C LEU A 99 0.61 5.39 -16.95
N SER A 100 -0.50 6.08 -16.68
CA SER A 100 -1.41 5.72 -15.58
C SER A 100 -2.01 4.31 -15.74
N GLY A 101 -2.28 3.89 -16.98
CA GLY A 101 -2.74 2.54 -17.29
C GLY A 101 -1.65 1.48 -17.11
N VAL A 102 -0.41 1.79 -17.49
CA VAL A 102 0.73 0.87 -17.29
C VAL A 102 1.04 0.68 -15.81
N LEU A 103 1.01 1.76 -15.02
CA LEU A 103 1.32 1.73 -13.58
C LEU A 103 0.29 0.94 -12.74
N ILE A 104 -0.87 0.59 -13.31
CA ILE A 104 -1.87 -0.19 -12.57
C ILE A 104 -1.43 -1.65 -12.39
N VAL A 105 -0.60 -2.15 -13.30
CA VAL A 105 -0.09 -3.52 -13.28
C VAL A 105 0.82 -3.76 -12.06
N PRO A 106 1.91 -3.00 -11.85
CA PRO A 106 2.73 -3.16 -10.65
C PRO A 106 1.96 -2.86 -9.36
N TYR A 107 0.97 -1.96 -9.40
CA TYR A 107 0.09 -1.71 -8.26
C TYR A 107 -0.73 -2.96 -7.91
N ALA A 108 -1.42 -3.54 -8.89
CA ALA A 108 -2.21 -4.74 -8.72
C ALA A 108 -1.36 -5.93 -8.24
N LEU A 109 -0.14 -6.07 -8.76
CA LEU A 109 0.80 -7.09 -8.30
C LEU A 109 1.14 -6.93 -6.81
N ALA A 110 1.43 -5.70 -6.36
CA ALA A 110 1.71 -5.45 -4.95
C ALA A 110 0.49 -5.76 -4.06
N VAL A 111 -0.72 -5.43 -4.52
CA VAL A 111 -1.96 -5.79 -3.82
C VAL A 111 -2.17 -7.31 -3.77
N LEU A 112 -1.88 -8.03 -4.87
CA LEU A 112 -1.94 -9.50 -4.89
C LEU A 112 -0.95 -10.13 -3.91
N VAL A 113 0.28 -9.60 -3.82
CA VAL A 113 1.26 -10.05 -2.82
C VAL A 113 0.71 -9.87 -1.40
N ALA A 114 0.10 -8.71 -1.11
CA ALA A 114 -0.52 -8.47 0.18
C ALA A 114 -1.72 -9.40 0.46
N LEU A 115 -2.50 -9.75 -0.57
CA LEU A 115 -3.66 -10.64 -0.48
C LEU A 115 -3.26 -12.07 -0.08
N VAL A 116 -2.10 -12.55 -0.54
CA VAL A 116 -1.56 -13.87 -0.19
C VAL A 116 -1.14 -13.95 1.29
N ASN A 117 -1.08 -12.82 1.99
CA ASN A 117 -0.63 -12.71 3.37
C ASN A 117 0.81 -13.24 3.56
N PRO A 118 1.83 -12.42 3.23
CA PRO A 118 3.22 -12.86 3.18
C PRO A 118 3.72 -13.38 4.54
N ALA A 119 3.24 -12.81 5.65
CA ALA A 119 3.61 -13.26 6.99
C ALA A 119 3.14 -14.71 7.25
N LYS A 120 1.90 -15.02 6.88
CA LYS A 120 1.36 -16.38 7.04
C LYS A 120 2.02 -17.38 6.09
N ALA A 121 2.27 -16.97 4.85
CA ALA A 121 2.96 -17.81 3.86
C ALA A 121 4.40 -18.14 4.30
N LEU A 122 5.15 -17.14 4.77
CA LEU A 122 6.50 -17.34 5.30
C LEU A 122 6.51 -18.19 6.56
N ALA A 123 5.54 -18.02 7.47
CA ALA A 123 5.43 -18.88 8.65
C ALA A 123 5.34 -20.37 8.30
N GLY A 124 4.57 -20.70 7.25
CA GLY A 124 4.49 -22.06 6.71
C GLY A 124 5.81 -22.55 6.12
N LEU A 125 6.50 -21.70 5.34
CA LEU A 125 7.82 -22.03 4.76
C LEU A 125 8.89 -22.26 5.83
N TYR A 126 8.88 -21.45 6.88
CA TYR A 126 9.79 -21.55 8.02
C TYR A 126 9.38 -22.61 9.05
N ARG A 127 8.24 -23.30 8.85
CA ARG A 127 7.65 -24.24 9.82
C ARG A 127 7.57 -23.65 11.24
N ALA A 128 7.08 -22.42 11.34
CA ALA A 128 6.95 -21.68 12.59
C ALA A 128 5.46 -21.56 12.99
N PRO A 129 4.84 -22.61 13.56
CA PRO A 129 3.41 -22.62 13.88
C PRO A 129 3.04 -21.58 14.94
N ASP A 130 3.91 -21.36 15.93
CA ASP A 130 3.70 -20.35 16.98
C ASP A 130 3.72 -18.91 16.44
N PHE A 131 4.53 -18.65 15.41
CA PHE A 131 4.49 -17.38 14.69
C PHE A 131 3.17 -17.21 13.93
N ALA A 132 2.74 -18.25 13.20
CA ALA A 132 1.47 -18.21 12.46
C ALA A 132 0.26 -18.04 13.39
N GLY A 133 0.27 -18.71 14.55
CA GLY A 133 -0.77 -18.60 15.58
C GLY A 133 -0.75 -17.27 16.33
N GLY A 134 0.40 -16.61 16.40
CA GLY A 134 0.56 -15.29 16.98
C GLY A 134 0.12 -14.12 16.08
N LEU A 135 -0.14 -14.37 14.80
CA LEU A 135 -0.66 -13.34 13.90
C LEU A 135 -2.09 -12.96 14.30
N PRO A 136 -2.38 -11.66 14.50
CA PRO A 136 -3.73 -11.21 14.82
C PRO A 136 -4.74 -11.60 13.72
N GLY A 137 -5.92 -12.05 14.11
CA GLY A 137 -6.97 -12.48 13.16
C GLY A 137 -7.44 -11.39 12.18
N TRP A 138 -7.23 -10.12 12.51
CA TRP A 138 -7.54 -8.98 11.63
C TRP A 138 -6.45 -8.69 10.59
N GLN A 139 -5.24 -9.25 10.73
CA GLN A 139 -4.10 -8.93 9.86
C GLN A 139 -4.37 -9.16 8.36
N PRO A 140 -5.09 -10.21 7.93
CA PRO A 140 -5.43 -10.39 6.51
C PRO A 140 -6.27 -9.25 5.94
N ALA A 141 -7.10 -8.59 6.77
CA ALA A 141 -7.94 -7.47 6.33
C ALA A 141 -7.14 -6.19 6.03
N THR A 142 -5.86 -6.11 6.43
CA THR A 142 -5.02 -4.94 6.16
C THR A 142 -4.81 -4.69 4.67
N VAL A 143 -4.92 -5.71 3.81
CA VAL A 143 -4.91 -5.55 2.34
C VAL A 143 -5.97 -4.56 1.85
N LEU A 144 -7.09 -4.43 2.57
CA LEU A 144 -8.15 -3.49 2.24
C LEU A 144 -7.67 -2.03 2.29
N LEU A 145 -6.63 -1.71 3.06
CA LEU A 145 -6.00 -0.38 3.07
C LEU A 145 -5.38 -0.06 1.70
N LEU A 146 -4.70 -1.05 1.09
CA LEU A 146 -4.09 -0.88 -0.23
C LEU A 146 -5.18 -0.84 -1.33
N VAL A 147 -6.24 -1.63 -1.20
CA VAL A 147 -7.38 -1.55 -2.12
C VAL A 147 -8.06 -0.18 -2.03
N ALA A 148 -8.32 0.31 -0.82
CA ALA A 148 -8.90 1.64 -0.59
C ALA A 148 -8.00 2.76 -1.13
N ALA A 149 -6.68 2.63 -0.98
CA ALA A 149 -5.71 3.52 -1.60
C ALA A 149 -5.87 3.56 -3.12
N GLY A 150 -5.89 2.40 -3.77
CA GLY A 150 -6.02 2.31 -5.22
C GLY A 150 -7.33 2.93 -5.73
N LEU A 151 -8.43 2.66 -5.03
CA LEU A 151 -9.74 3.25 -5.34
C LEU A 151 -9.74 4.78 -5.17
N ALA A 152 -9.17 5.30 -4.08
CA ALA A 152 -9.06 6.74 -3.85
C ALA A 152 -8.24 7.42 -4.96
N GLN A 153 -7.19 6.77 -5.43
CA GLN A 153 -6.35 7.30 -6.50
C GLN A 153 -7.02 7.24 -7.86
N ALA A 154 -7.66 6.12 -8.20
CA ALA A 154 -8.43 5.99 -9.43
C ALA A 154 -9.53 7.07 -9.51
N ALA A 155 -10.27 7.27 -8.41
CA ALA A 155 -11.28 8.32 -8.30
C ALA A 155 -10.66 9.72 -8.46
N GLY A 156 -9.54 9.98 -7.79
CA GLY A 156 -8.81 11.26 -7.87
C GLY A 156 -8.35 11.59 -9.30
N VAL A 157 -7.76 10.62 -10.00
CA VAL A 157 -7.30 10.77 -11.39
C VAL A 157 -8.48 10.96 -12.34
N ALA A 158 -9.56 10.19 -12.20
CA ALA A 158 -10.76 10.33 -13.03
C ALA A 158 -11.40 11.73 -12.87
N MET A 159 -11.52 12.20 -11.63
CA MET A 159 -12.03 13.55 -11.33
C MET A 159 -11.12 14.64 -11.89
N ALA A 160 -9.80 14.51 -11.73
CA ALA A 160 -8.80 15.43 -12.28
C ALA A 160 -8.88 15.52 -13.81
N ALA A 161 -9.00 14.37 -14.49
CA ALA A 161 -9.17 14.31 -15.94
C ALA A 161 -10.48 15.00 -16.39
N ALA A 162 -11.60 14.75 -15.70
CA ALA A 162 -12.88 15.39 -15.99
C ALA A 162 -12.84 16.92 -15.81
N GLN A 163 -12.21 17.41 -14.73
CA GLN A 163 -12.04 18.85 -14.49
C GLN A 163 -11.18 19.51 -15.57
N GLY A 164 -10.06 18.89 -15.93
CA GLY A 164 -9.20 19.40 -16.99
C GLY A 164 -9.90 19.43 -18.36
N ARG A 165 -10.90 18.56 -18.62
CA ARG A 165 -11.69 18.63 -19.86
C ARG A 165 -12.63 19.84 -19.86
N ARG A 166 -13.38 20.04 -18.77
CA ARG A 166 -14.30 21.18 -18.62
C ARG A 166 -13.59 22.54 -18.72
N ALA A 167 -12.39 22.65 -18.13
CA ALA A 167 -11.60 23.88 -18.19
C ALA A 167 -11.12 24.23 -19.61
N LEU A 168 -10.93 23.23 -20.47
CA LEU A 168 -10.58 23.45 -21.88
C LEU A 168 -11.81 23.84 -22.70
N SER A 169 -12.94 23.16 -22.49
CA SER A 169 -14.20 23.50 -23.17
C SER A 169 -14.74 24.88 -22.81
N ALA A 170 -14.41 25.42 -21.64
CA ALA A 170 -14.78 26.78 -21.24
C ALA A 170 -13.83 27.87 -21.78
N ARG A 171 -12.72 27.49 -22.42
CA ARG A 171 -11.72 28.41 -23.02
C ARG A 171 -11.72 28.38 -24.55
N ALA A 172 -12.46 27.43 -25.14
CA ALA A 172 -12.69 27.31 -26.58
C ALA A 172 -14.03 27.96 -26.91
#